data_AF-A0A9E3J5S1-F1
#
_entry.id   AF-A0A9E3J5S1-F1
#
_cell.length_a   1.000
_cell.length_b   1.000
_cell.length_c   1.000
_cell.angle_alpha   90.00
_cell.angle_beta   90.00
_cell.angle_gamma   90.00
#
_symmetry.space_group_name_H-M   'P 1'
#
loop_
_entity.id
_entity.type
_entity.pdbx_description
1 polymer ?
#
loop_
_entity_poly.entity_id
_entity_poly.type
_entity_poly.pdbx_seq_one_letter_code
_entity_poly.pdbx_strand_id
1 'polypeptide(L)' 'DRLPPDFDHPGTPARLKVLGEVAKETGATVNQVVLAWQIGAELPMVPLVGMSSVAQLEENLAAVDLELTREQRARLDAAH' A
#
# COMPACT_ATOMS: atom_id res chain seq x y z
N ASP A 1 -2.03 -1.76 -17.65
CA ASP A 1 -3.41 -1.32 -17.94
C ASP A 1 -3.70 0.04 -17.31
N ARG A 2 -4.50 0.85 -17.99
CA ARG A 2 -4.89 2.19 -17.52
C ARG A 2 -6.00 2.05 -16.47
N LEU A 3 -5.93 2.82 -15.39
CA LEU A 3 -6.97 2.86 -14.37
C LEU A 3 -8.31 3.34 -14.96
N PRO A 4 -9.45 2.87 -14.43
CA PRO A 4 -10.75 3.44 -14.76
C PRO A 4 -10.76 4.96 -14.53
N PRO A 5 -11.51 5.74 -15.32
CA PRO A 5 -11.52 7.21 -15.23
C PRO A 5 -11.81 7.74 -13.82
N ASP A 6 -12.66 7.04 -13.07
CA ASP A 6 -13.04 7.42 -11.70
C ASP A 6 -11.89 7.35 -10.70
N PHE A 7 -10.79 6.65 -11.03
CA PHE A 7 -9.59 6.51 -10.21
C PHE A 7 -8.35 7.22 -10.79
N ASP A 8 -8.46 7.81 -11.98
CA ASP A 8 -7.38 8.49 -12.71
C ASP A 8 -7.31 9.98 -12.32
N HIS A 9 -7.03 10.23 -11.04
CA HIS A 9 -6.87 11.59 -10.50
C HIS A 9 -5.45 12.13 -10.73
N PRO A 10 -5.25 13.47 -10.73
CA PRO A 10 -3.92 14.08 -10.95
C PRO A 10 -2.79 13.52 -10.07
N GLY A 11 -3.10 13.14 -8.83
CA GLY A 11 -2.15 12.56 -7.87
C GLY A 11 -1.88 11.06 -8.03
N THR A 12 -2.73 10.36 -8.78
CA THR A 12 -2.66 8.90 -8.93
C THR A 12 -1.32 8.42 -9.50
N PRO A 13 -0.75 9.03 -10.57
CA PRO A 13 0.54 8.61 -11.10
C PRO A 13 1.68 8.71 -10.08
N ALA A 14 1.73 9.78 -9.29
CA ALA A 14 2.76 9.97 -8.26
C ALA A 14 2.66 8.92 -7.16
N ARG A 15 1.45 8.66 -6.67
CA ARG A 15 1.17 7.63 -5.65
C ARG A 15 1.53 6.22 -6.12
N LEU A 16 1.11 5.86 -7.35
CA LEU A 16 1.44 4.55 -7.94
C LEU A 16 2.95 4.37 -8.12
N LYS A 17 3.67 5.42 -8.52
CA LYS A 17 5.13 5.38 -8.66
C LYS A 17 5.80 5.07 -7.32
N VAL A 18 5.47 5.83 -6.27
CA VAL A 18 6.06 5.61 -4.93
C VAL A 18 5.70 4.23 -4.38
N LEU A 19 4.44 3.81 -4.51
CA LEU A 19 4.00 2.47 -4.11
C LEU A 19 4.80 1.37 -4.82
N GLY A 20 4.99 1.49 -6.13
CA GLY A 20 5.76 0.53 -6.90
C GLY A 20 7.25 0.50 -6.54
N GLU A 21 7.83 1.64 -6.16
CA GLU A 21 9.21 1.72 -5.67
C GLU A 21 9.36 1.03 -4.31
N VAL A 22 8.50 1.33 -3.34
CA VAL A 22 8.54 0.72 -2.00
C VAL A 22 8.25 -0.79 -2.06
N ALA A 23 7.32 -1.23 -2.90
CA ALA A 23 7.05 -2.65 -3.13
C ALA A 23 8.30 -3.39 -3.65
N LYS A 24 9.03 -2.79 -4.60
CA LYS A 24 10.29 -3.37 -5.10
C LYS A 24 11.38 -3.45 -4.04
N GLU A 25 11.51 -2.43 -3.20
CA GLU A 25 12.51 -2.38 -2.13
C GLU A 25 12.24 -3.42 -1.04
N THR A 26 10.97 -3.66 -0.72
CA THR A 26 10.55 -4.58 0.35
C THR A 26 10.40 -6.02 -0.14
N GLY A 27 10.26 -6.24 -1.45
CA GLY A 27 9.86 -7.52 -2.02
C GLY A 27 8.39 -7.87 -1.78
N ALA A 28 7.62 -6.96 -1.17
CA ALA A 28 6.20 -7.13 -0.90
C ALA A 28 5.35 -6.76 -2.12
N THR A 29 4.08 -7.17 -2.11
CA THR A 29 3.11 -6.68 -3.09
C THR A 29 2.75 -5.22 -2.80
N VAL A 30 2.26 -4.50 -3.81
CA VAL A 30 1.75 -3.12 -3.62
C VAL A 30 0.62 -3.09 -2.59
N ASN A 31 -0.25 -4.10 -2.59
CA ASN A 31 -1.35 -4.20 -1.64
C ASN A 31 -0.83 -4.39 -0.20
N GLN A 32 0.20 -5.23 0.01
CA GLN A 32 0.85 -5.38 1.31
C GLN A 32 1.47 -4.07 1.80
N VAL A 33 2.13 -3.32 0.93
CA VAL A 33 2.69 -2.00 1.28
C VAL A 33 1.58 -1.03 1.73
N VAL A 34 0.45 -1.00 1.01
CA VAL A 34 -0.69 -0.12 1.37
C VAL A 34 -1.29 -0.50 2.72
N LEU A 35 -1.44 -1.79 3.01
CA LEU A 35 -1.97 -2.25 4.29
C LEU A 35 -0.99 -2.01 5.44
N ALA A 36 0.30 -2.28 5.25
CA ALA A 36 1.34 -2.01 6.24
C ALA A 36 1.49 -0.50 6.54
N TRP A 37 1.41 0.34 5.51
CA TRP A 37 1.40 1.80 5.67
C TRP A 37 0.21 2.26 6.49
N GLN A 38 -0.98 1.71 6.22
CA GLN A 38 -2.19 2.02 6.95
C GLN A 38 -2.12 1.57 8.42
N ILE A 39 -1.79 0.31 8.69
CA ILE A 39 -1.71 -0.26 10.05
C ILE A 39 -0.68 0.50 10.90
N GLY A 40 0.42 0.94 10.29
CA GLY A 40 1.49 1.69 10.95
C GLY A 40 1.31 3.20 10.99
N ALA A 41 0.11 3.72 10.72
CA ALA A 41 -0.17 5.15 10.80
C ALA A 41 -0.05 5.68 12.24
N GLU A 42 0.27 6.98 12.39
CA GLU A 42 0.38 7.62 13.71
C GLU A 42 -0.92 7.55 14.51
N LEU A 43 -2.06 7.63 13.81
CA LEU A 43 -3.37 7.42 14.41
C LEU A 43 -3.71 5.93 14.35
N PRO A 44 -4.06 5.31 15.50
CA PRO A 44 -4.48 3.91 15.52
C PRO A 44 -5.65 3.66 14.57
N MET A 45 -5.44 2.75 13.62
CA MET A 45 -6.41 2.44 12.59
C MET A 45 -6.37 0.93 12.27
N VAL A 46 -7.56 0.36 12.07
CA VAL A 46 -7.74 -1.04 11.65
C VAL A 46 -8.41 -1.04 10.27
N PRO A 47 -7.69 -1.38 9.19
CA PRO A 47 -8.27 -1.43 7.85
C PRO A 47 -9.38 -2.49 7.76
N LEU A 48 -10.52 -2.12 7.18
CA LEU A 48 -11.53 -3.10 6.76
C LEU A 48 -11.19 -3.58 5.34
N VAL A 49 -10.68 -4.81 5.22
CA VAL A 49 -10.26 -5.39 3.95
C VAL A 49 -11.26 -6.43 3.44
N GLY A 50 -11.47 -6.45 2.11
CA GLY A 50 -12.26 -7.47 1.43
C GLY A 50 -11.38 -8.33 0.52
N MET A 51 -11.73 -9.61 0.41
CA MET A 51 -11.06 -10.56 -0.48
C MET A 51 -12.09 -11.56 -1.04
N SER A 52 -11.83 -12.07 -2.24
CA SER A 52 -12.67 -13.08 -2.91
C SER A 52 -12.03 -14.47 -2.97
N SER A 53 -10.84 -14.63 -2.39
CA SER A 53 -10.11 -15.90 -2.36
C SER A 53 -9.24 -16.05 -1.12
N VAL A 54 -8.87 -17.29 -0.80
CA VAL A 54 -7.93 -17.61 0.29
C VAL A 54 -6.53 -17.05 0.00
N ALA A 55 -6.07 -17.10 -1.25
CA ALA A 55 -4.76 -16.53 -1.62
C ALA A 55 -4.68 -15.03 -1.33
N GLN A 56 -5.76 -14.27 -1.57
CA GLN A 56 -5.82 -12.85 -1.19
C GLN A 56 -5.87 -12.64 0.32
N LEU A 57 -6.54 -13.53 1.07
CA LEU A 57 -6.50 -13.48 2.53
C LEU A 57 -5.06 -13.67 3.02
N GLU A 58 -4.34 -14.69 2.52
CA GLU A 58 -2.96 -14.95 2.89
C GLU A 58 -2.03 -13.78 2.55
N GLU A 59 -2.19 -13.19 1.35
CA GLU A 59 -1.47 -11.99 0.96
C GLU A 59 -1.73 -10.81 1.91
N ASN A 60 -3.00 -10.55 2.23
CA ASN A 60 -3.40 -9.47 3.14
C ASN A 60 -2.83 -9.68 4.56
N LEU A 61 -2.84 -10.91 5.06
CA LEU A 61 -2.31 -11.23 6.39
C LEU A 61 -0.80 -11.01 6.47
N ALA A 62 -0.05 -11.35 5.42
CA ALA A 62 1.39 -11.11 5.38
C ALA A 62 1.77 -9.61 5.42
N ALA A 63 0.82 -8.69 5.17
CA ALA A 63 1.05 -7.26 5.32
C ALA A 63 1.22 -6.82 6.79
N VAL A 64 0.67 -7.58 7.74
CA VAL A 64 0.73 -7.26 9.18
C VAL A 64 2.16 -7.32 9.71
N ASP A 65 2.98 -8.21 9.16
CA ASP A 65 4.37 -8.41 9.55
C ASP A 65 5.35 -7.50 8.79
N LEU A 66 4.86 -6.68 7.84
CA LEU A 66 5.70 -5.81 7.04
C LEU A 66 5.99 -4.49 7.77
N GLU A 67 7.23 -4.32 8.23
CA GLU A 67 7.70 -3.07 8.79
C GLU A 67 8.30 -2.15 7.72
N LEU A 68 7.65 -1.03 7.44
CA LEU A 68 8.20 0.02 6.59
C LEU A 68 9.23 0.86 7.34
N THR A 69 10.35 1.17 6.69
CA THR A 69 11.34 2.12 7.23
C THR A 69 10.75 3.53 7.36
N ARG A 70 11.39 4.39 8.15
CA ARG A 70 10.98 5.80 8.29
C ARG A 70 11.02 6.52 6.94
N GLU A 71 12.03 6.26 6.14
CA GLU A 71 12.20 6.84 4.80
C GLU A 71 11.13 6.35 3.82
N GLN A 72 10.74 5.08 3.88
CA GLN A 72 9.64 4.55 3.07
C GLN A 72 8.30 5.18 3.44
N ARG A 73 7.98 5.29 4.75
CA ARG A 73 6.76 5.95 5.22
C ARG A 73 6.70 7.41 4.80
N ALA A 74 7.77 8.17 5.04
CA ALA A 74 7.83 9.58 4.65
C ALA A 74 7.60 9.81 3.15
N ARG A 75 8.11 8.91 2.29
CA ARG A 75 7.83 8.97 0.84
C ARG A 75 6.36 8.69 0.51
N LEU A 76 5.75 7.73 1.18
CA LEU A 76 4.33 7.39 0.99
C LEU A 76 3.42 8.54 1.46
N ASP A 77 3.73 9.15 2.60
CA ASP A 77 2.98 10.27 3.16
C ASP A 77 3.04 11.52 2.26
N ALA A 78 4.18 11.77 1.62
CA ALA A 78 4.40 12.92 0.74
C ALA A 78 3.86 12.73 -0.69
N ALA A 79 3.31 11.56 -1.04
CA ALA A 79 2.84 11.28 -2.38
C ALA A 79 1.45 11.92 -2.63
N HIS A 80 1.43 13.04 -3.36
CA HIS A 80 0.20 13.80 -3.66
C HIS A 80 -0.02 14.04 -5.14
#